data_AF-A0A1Y3QFA8-F1
#
_entry.id   AF-A0A1Y3QFA8-F1
#
_cell.length_a   1.000
_cell.length_b   1.000
_cell.length_c   1.000
_cell.angle_alpha   90.00
_cell.angle_beta   90.00
_cell.angle_gamma   90.00
#
_symmetry.space_group_name_H-M   'P 1'
#
loop_
_entity.id
_entity.type
_entity.pdbx_description
1 polymer ?
#
loop_
_entity_poly.entity_id
_entity_poly.type
_entity_poly.pdbx_seq_one_letter_code
_entity_poly.pdbx_strand_id
1 'polypeptide(L)'
;MHPAFSDLLAKCRLPVLAALLVTVPAWMWLQFRYHDAPDFSAADILLTGLRTLNIWLTLIVIVGYAGKLLNFRHPWLNYANEAAFPIYILHQTVIVAIGYYVVRWDWDPYAKFAVILMASFAVSCLLYEWVIRRSAPLRRLFGVKLSSRAR
;
A
#
# COMPACT_ATOMS: atom_id res chain seq x y z
N MET A 1 -6.21 17.34 0.05
CA MET A 1 -5.07 17.40 0.99
C MET A 1 -5.07 18.78 1.62
N HIS A 2 -4.92 18.90 2.94
CA HIS A 2 -4.87 20.22 3.58
C HIS A 2 -3.62 20.98 3.11
N PRO A 3 -3.72 22.28 2.73
CA PRO A 3 -2.61 23.03 2.12
C PRO A 3 -1.35 23.07 3.01
N ALA A 4 -1.52 23.24 4.33
CA ALA A 4 -0.40 23.20 5.26
C ALA A 4 0.37 21.86 5.25
N PHE A 5 -0.31 20.74 5.00
CA PHE A 5 0.32 19.42 4.97
C PHE A 5 1.07 19.18 3.65
N SER A 6 0.52 19.62 2.51
CA SER A 6 1.24 19.57 1.23
C SER A 6 2.50 20.42 1.26
N ASP A 7 2.46 21.58 1.90
CA ASP A 7 3.62 22.46 2.04
C ASP A 7 4.70 21.85 2.93
N LEU A 8 4.29 21.18 4.01
CA LEU A 8 5.20 20.44 4.89
C LEU A 8 5.92 19.32 4.12
N LEU A 9 5.20 18.50 3.36
CA LEU A 9 5.81 17.44 2.55
C LEU A 9 6.72 18.00 1.44
N ALA A 10 6.33 19.12 0.82
CA ALA A 10 7.15 19.76 -0.20
C ALA A 10 8.49 20.26 0.35
N LYS A 11 8.51 20.74 1.60
CA LYS A 11 9.72 21.18 2.31
C LYS A 11 10.57 20.00 2.78
N CYS A 12 9.94 18.95 3.32
CA CYS A 12 10.65 17.82 3.92
C CYS A 12 11.16 16.76 2.91
N ARG A 13 10.60 16.68 1.69
CA ARG A 13 10.92 15.59 0.75
C ARG A 13 12.41 15.40 0.41
N LEU A 14 13.14 16.49 0.17
CA LEU A 14 14.55 16.43 -0.23
C LEU A 14 15.48 16.10 0.97
N PRO A 15 15.36 16.76 2.14
CA PRO A 15 16.18 16.38 3.29
C PRO A 15 15.86 14.98 3.80
N VAL A 16 14.60 14.53 3.74
CA VAL A 16 14.23 13.15 4.13
C VAL A 16 14.77 12.14 3.11
N LEU A 17 14.76 12.44 1.81
CA LEU A 17 15.38 11.58 0.81
C LEU A 17 16.90 11.45 1.04
N ALA A 18 17.59 12.56 1.31
CA ALA A 18 19.01 12.54 1.63
C ALA A 18 19.29 11.73 2.91
N ALA A 19 18.45 11.88 3.94
CA ALA A 19 18.54 11.06 5.16
C ALA A 19 18.37 9.57 4.85
N LEU A 20 17.37 9.17 4.05
CA LEU A 20 17.13 7.78 3.66
C LEU A 20 18.31 7.16 2.88
N LEU A 21 18.96 7.92 2.01
CA LEU A 21 20.14 7.46 1.28
C LEU A 21 21.31 7.09 2.21
N VAL A 22 21.30 7.59 3.44
CA VAL A 22 22.29 7.26 4.48
C VAL A 22 21.74 6.19 5.43
N THR A 23 20.53 6.38 5.96
CA THR A 23 19.97 5.55 7.03
C THR A 23 19.54 4.17 6.55
N VAL A 24 19.14 4.00 5.28
CA VAL A 24 18.76 2.69 4.73
C VAL A 24 19.98 1.80 4.51
N PRO A 25 21.05 2.25 3.83
CA PRO A 25 22.27 1.45 3.72
C PRO A 25 22.92 1.17 5.08
N ALA A 26 22.93 2.16 5.99
CA ALA A 26 23.43 1.97 7.34
C ALA A 26 22.63 0.90 8.10
N TRP A 27 21.30 0.94 8.01
CA TRP A 27 20.44 -0.09 8.60
C TRP A 27 20.70 -1.47 7.97
N MET A 28 20.78 -1.58 6.63
CA MET A 28 21.09 -2.86 5.97
C MET A 28 22.44 -3.42 6.40
N TRP A 29 23.46 -2.57 6.49
CA TRP A 29 24.78 -2.98 6.93
C TRP A 29 24.79 -3.45 8.39
N LEU A 30 24.14 -2.72 9.30
CA LEU A 30 24.04 -3.13 10.69
C LEU A 30 23.21 -4.41 10.86
N GLN A 31 22.10 -4.53 10.12
CA GLN A 31 21.27 -5.74 10.12
C GLN A 31 22.08 -6.97 9.69
N PHE A 32 22.94 -6.83 8.68
CA PHE A 32 23.82 -7.91 8.23
C PHE A 32 24.91 -8.25 9.27
N ARG A 33 25.44 -7.24 9.96
CA ARG A 33 26.45 -7.43 11.02
C ARG A 33 25.91 -8.09 12.28
N TYR A 34 24.67 -7.78 12.64
CA TYR A 34 24.02 -8.26 13.87
C TYR A 34 22.90 -9.26 13.59
N HIS A 35 22.96 -9.96 12.45
CA HIS A 35 21.91 -10.91 12.04
C HIS A 35 21.78 -12.09 13.02
N ASP A 36 22.88 -12.47 13.67
CA ASP A 36 22.93 -13.53 14.69
C ASP A 36 22.68 -13.01 16.11
N ALA A 37 22.32 -11.74 16.27
CA ALA A 37 22.02 -11.19 17.59
C ALA A 37 20.82 -11.93 18.20
N PRO A 38 20.82 -12.20 19.52
CA PRO A 38 19.69 -12.82 20.18
C PRO A 38 18.41 -12.02 19.99
N ASP A 39 17.29 -12.72 19.82
CA ASP A 39 15.96 -12.13 19.78
C ASP A 39 15.74 -11.22 21.01
N PHE A 40 15.15 -10.05 20.80
CA PHE A 40 14.91 -9.03 21.84
C PHE A 40 16.18 -8.45 22.51
N SER A 41 17.36 -8.66 21.93
CA SER A 41 18.56 -7.93 22.34
C SER A 41 18.42 -6.42 22.12
N ALA A 42 19.20 -5.62 22.86
CA ALA A 42 19.21 -4.16 22.68
C ALA A 42 19.54 -3.74 21.23
N ALA A 43 20.40 -4.52 20.56
CA ALA A 43 20.74 -4.31 19.16
C ALA A 43 19.54 -4.56 18.23
N ASP A 44 18.80 -5.66 18.42
CA ASP A 44 17.62 -5.97 17.61
C ASP A 44 16.48 -4.96 17.80
N ILE A 45 16.23 -4.53 19.05
CA ILE A 45 15.25 -3.48 19.36
C ILE A 45 15.63 -2.16 18.65
N LEU A 46 16.90 -1.78 18.70
CA LEU A 46 17.41 -0.59 18.02
C LEU A 46 17.26 -0.69 16.50
N LEU A 47 17.61 -1.84 15.91
CA LEU A 47 17.49 -2.09 14.48
C LEU A 47 16.03 -2.09 14.02
N THR A 48 15.11 -2.64 14.81
CA THR A 48 13.68 -2.61 14.53
C THR A 48 13.10 -1.19 14.64
N GLY A 49 13.56 -0.40 15.62
CA GLY A 49 13.23 1.02 15.72
C GLY A 49 13.71 1.82 14.50
N LEU A 50 14.97 1.63 14.09
CA LEU A 50 15.54 2.28 12.92
C LEU A 50 14.83 1.85 11.63
N ARG A 51 14.48 0.57 11.48
CA ARG A 51 13.68 0.06 10.36
C ARG A 51 12.32 0.77 10.29
N THR A 52 11.63 0.84 11.42
CA THR A 52 10.30 1.47 11.51
C THR A 52 10.37 2.95 11.14
N LEU A 53 11.38 3.67 11.63
CA LEU A 53 11.63 5.05 11.28
C LEU A 53 11.90 5.21 9.77
N ASN A 54 12.75 4.36 9.19
CA ASN A 54 13.03 4.37 7.76
C ASN A 54 11.76 4.14 6.91
N ILE A 55 10.86 3.26 7.33
CA ILE A 55 9.56 3.05 6.66
C ILE A 55 8.74 4.35 6.65
N TRP A 56 8.61 5.02 7.80
CA TRP A 56 7.86 6.28 7.89
C TRP A 56 8.49 7.41 7.05
N LEU A 57 9.81 7.54 7.09
CA LEU A 57 10.53 8.49 6.24
C LEU A 57 10.32 8.19 4.75
N THR A 58 10.31 6.91 4.38
CA THR A 58 10.05 6.48 2.99
C THR A 58 8.64 6.86 2.55
N LEU A 59 7.62 6.68 3.40
CA LEU A 59 6.26 7.14 3.11
C LEU A 59 6.19 8.65 2.87
N ILE A 60 6.88 9.45 3.69
CA ILE A 60 6.94 10.92 3.52
C ILE A 60 7.55 11.28 2.15
N VAL A 61 8.63 10.62 1.76
CA VAL A 61 9.28 10.85 0.46
C VAL A 61 8.37 10.43 -0.68
N ILE A 62 7.80 9.22 -0.64
CA ILE A 62 6.90 8.72 -1.69
C ILE A 62 5.72 9.67 -1.87
N VAL A 63 5.02 10.06 -0.80
CA VAL A 63 3.87 10.96 -0.88
C VAL A 63 4.30 12.36 -1.33
N GLY A 64 5.42 12.89 -0.81
CA GLY A 64 5.93 14.21 -1.16
C GLY A 64 6.37 14.35 -2.62
N TYR A 65 6.95 13.29 -3.21
CA TYR A 65 7.30 13.25 -4.63
C TYR A 65 6.11 12.88 -5.51
N ALA A 66 5.20 12.01 -5.06
CA ALA A 66 3.95 11.74 -5.77
C ALA A 66 3.13 13.02 -5.95
N GLY A 67 3.03 13.88 -4.93
CA GLY A 67 2.39 15.19 -5.04
C GLY A 67 3.07 16.16 -6.02
N LYS A 68 4.36 15.97 -6.33
CA LYS A 68 5.10 16.80 -7.31
C LYS A 68 5.02 16.24 -8.73
N LEU A 69 5.20 14.93 -8.88
CA LEU A 69 5.38 14.26 -10.17
C LEU A 69 4.08 13.67 -10.73
N LEU A 70 3.15 13.25 -9.85
CA LEU A 70 1.90 12.58 -10.22
C LEU A 70 0.67 13.48 -10.06
N ASN A 71 0.85 14.79 -9.82
CA ASN A 71 -0.25 15.74 -9.68
C ASN A 71 -0.75 16.27 -11.03
N PHE A 72 -1.21 15.35 -11.88
CA PHE A 72 -1.87 15.67 -13.13
C PHE A 72 -3.33 15.22 -13.10
N ARG A 73 -4.19 15.94 -13.83
CA ARG A 73 -5.62 15.61 -13.94
C ARG A 73 -5.83 14.59 -15.04
N HIS A 74 -6.15 13.35 -14.67
CA HIS A 74 -6.53 12.30 -15.62
C HIS A 74 -7.98 11.84 -15.35
N PRO A 75 -8.83 11.65 -16.37
CA PRO A 75 -10.23 11.25 -16.17
C PRO A 75 -10.39 9.92 -15.44
N TRP A 76 -9.43 8.99 -15.59
CA TRP A 76 -9.44 7.71 -14.89
C TRP A 76 -9.19 7.84 -13.38
N LEU A 77 -8.63 8.97 -12.93
CA LEU A 77 -8.30 9.18 -11.52
C LEU A 77 -9.57 9.25 -10.65
N ASN A 78 -10.68 9.76 -11.20
CA ASN A 78 -11.97 9.78 -10.50
C ASN A 78 -12.49 8.35 -10.27
N TYR A 79 -12.43 7.51 -11.30
CA TYR A 79 -12.81 6.10 -11.20
C TYR A 79 -11.91 5.35 -10.22
N ALA A 80 -10.58 5.51 -10.33
CA ALA A 80 -9.62 4.85 -9.46
C ALA A 80 -9.78 5.29 -7.99
N ASN A 81 -10.06 6.57 -7.72
CA ASN A 81 -10.31 7.07 -6.37
C ASN A 81 -11.58 6.46 -5.76
N GLU A 82 -12.65 6.30 -6.53
CA GLU A 82 -13.87 5.62 -6.08
C GLU A 82 -13.65 4.12 -5.84
N ALA A 83 -12.86 3.47 -6.69
CA ALA A 83 -12.59 2.04 -6.60
C ALA A 83 -11.58 1.66 -5.50
N ALA A 84 -10.64 2.55 -5.17
CA ALA A 84 -9.52 2.25 -4.28
C ALA A 84 -9.95 1.73 -2.90
N PHE A 85 -10.90 2.41 -2.25
CA PHE A 85 -11.35 2.04 -0.90
C PHE A 85 -12.13 0.70 -0.86
N PRO A 86 -13.14 0.47 -1.72
CA PRO A 86 -13.79 -0.83 -1.84
C PRO A 86 -12.81 -1.97 -2.15
N ILE A 87 -11.92 -1.78 -3.13
CA ILE A 87 -10.95 -2.80 -3.54
C ILE A 87 -10.01 -3.12 -2.38
N TYR A 88 -9.54 -2.12 -1.64
CA TYR A 88 -8.68 -2.32 -0.48
C TYR A 88 -9.30 -3.26 0.56
N ILE A 89 -10.60 -3.07 0.88
CA ILE A 89 -11.30 -3.91 1.87
C ILE A 89 -11.51 -5.33 1.33
N LEU A 90 -11.95 -5.46 0.07
CA LEU A 90 -12.23 -6.75 -0.55
C LEU A 90 -10.96 -7.57 -0.81
N HIS A 91 -9.86 -6.92 -1.14
CA HIS A 91 -8.63 -7.59 -1.54
C HIS A 91 -8.08 -8.50 -0.46
N GLN A 92 -8.07 -8.05 0.80
CA GLN A 92 -7.55 -8.86 1.89
C GLN A 92 -8.38 -10.14 2.11
N THR A 93 -9.71 -10.03 2.08
CA THR A 93 -10.59 -11.21 2.28
C THR A 93 -10.47 -12.19 1.11
N VAL A 94 -10.38 -11.68 -0.11
CA VAL A 94 -10.19 -12.47 -1.32
C VAL A 94 -8.83 -13.18 -1.32
N ILE A 95 -7.73 -12.50 -0.95
CA ILE A 95 -6.41 -13.13 -0.82
C ILE A 95 -6.48 -14.31 0.15
N VAL A 96 -7.06 -14.11 1.34
CA VAL A 96 -7.13 -15.18 2.35
C VAL A 96 -7.96 -16.36 1.84
N ALA A 97 -9.11 -16.08 1.21
CA ALA A 97 -9.97 -17.12 0.64
C ALA A 97 -9.24 -17.93 -0.44
N ILE A 98 -8.58 -17.28 -1.40
CA ILE A 98 -7.84 -17.95 -2.47
C ILE A 98 -6.59 -18.68 -1.92
N GLY A 99 -5.82 -17.99 -1.07
CA GLY A 99 -4.61 -18.50 -0.47
C GLY A 99 -4.83 -19.77 0.34
N TYR A 100 -5.97 -19.87 1.05
CA TYR A 100 -6.35 -21.08 1.80
C TYR A 100 -6.34 -22.35 0.94
N TYR A 101 -6.77 -22.26 -0.32
CA TYR A 101 -6.78 -23.39 -1.26
C TYR A 101 -5.45 -23.54 -1.99
N VAL A 102 -4.92 -22.45 -2.55
CA VAL A 102 -3.73 -22.49 -3.44
C VAL A 102 -2.46 -22.91 -2.71
N VAL A 103 -2.32 -22.55 -1.43
CA VAL A 103 -1.13 -22.91 -0.63
C VAL A 103 -0.98 -24.44 -0.50
N ARG A 104 -2.08 -25.20 -0.55
CA ARG A 104 -2.11 -26.66 -0.43
C ARG A 104 -1.74 -27.41 -1.71
N TRP A 105 -1.67 -26.73 -2.85
CA TRP A 105 -1.29 -27.37 -4.11
C TRP A 105 0.18 -27.79 -4.10
N ASP A 106 0.52 -28.85 -4.83
CA ASP A 106 1.92 -29.31 -4.96
C ASP A 106 2.65 -28.56 -6.09
N TRP A 107 2.59 -27.22 -6.04
CA TRP A 107 3.19 -26.32 -7.01
C TRP A 107 4.37 -25.56 -6.39
N ASP A 108 5.27 -25.11 -7.27
CA ASP A 108 6.37 -24.22 -6.89
C ASP A 108 5.87 -22.94 -6.18
N PRO A 109 6.59 -22.42 -5.16
CA PRO A 109 6.18 -21.22 -4.43
C PRO A 109 5.92 -19.99 -5.32
N TYR A 110 6.69 -19.81 -6.39
CA TYR A 110 6.50 -18.68 -7.31
C TYR A 110 5.23 -18.83 -8.14
N ALA A 111 4.90 -20.06 -8.55
CA ALA A 111 3.65 -20.34 -9.24
C ALA A 111 2.44 -20.07 -8.33
N LYS A 112 2.49 -20.52 -7.06
CA LYS A 112 1.46 -20.21 -6.07
C LYS A 112 1.29 -18.71 -5.86
N PHE A 113 2.40 -17.98 -5.72
CA PHE A 113 2.39 -16.53 -5.58
C PHE A 113 1.73 -15.84 -6.77
N ALA A 114 2.12 -16.20 -8.00
CA ALA A 114 1.57 -15.63 -9.22
C ALA A 114 0.06 -15.88 -9.33
N VAL A 115 -0.40 -17.10 -8.99
CA VAL A 115 -1.83 -17.44 -8.99
C VAL A 115 -2.59 -16.61 -7.96
N ILE A 116 -2.11 -16.57 -6.71
CA ILE A 116 -2.77 -15.80 -5.65
C ILE A 116 -2.84 -14.32 -6.04
N LEU A 117 -1.75 -13.74 -6.53
CA LEU A 117 -1.67 -12.34 -6.95
C LEU A 117 -2.67 -12.02 -8.07
N MET A 118 -2.64 -12.80 -9.16
CA MET A 118 -3.47 -12.53 -10.33
C MET A 118 -4.94 -12.80 -10.04
N ALA A 119 -5.24 -13.91 -9.35
CA ALA A 119 -6.60 -14.28 -9.02
C ALA A 119 -7.21 -13.33 -7.99
N SER A 120 -6.46 -12.92 -6.95
CA SER A 120 -6.98 -11.98 -5.95
C SER A 120 -7.26 -10.62 -6.58
N PHE A 121 -6.35 -10.11 -7.40
CA PHE A 121 -6.53 -8.84 -8.10
C PHE A 121 -7.74 -8.89 -9.04
N ALA A 122 -7.86 -9.94 -9.85
CA ALA A 122 -8.98 -10.09 -10.78
C ALA A 122 -10.31 -10.21 -10.04
N VAL A 123 -10.39 -11.06 -9.02
CA VAL A 123 -11.63 -11.28 -8.25
C VAL A 123 -12.03 -10.02 -7.49
N SER A 124 -11.10 -9.30 -6.85
CA SER A 124 -11.41 -8.04 -6.17
C SER A 124 -11.92 -6.96 -7.12
N CYS A 125 -11.32 -6.83 -8.31
CA CYS A 125 -11.81 -5.91 -9.35
C CYS A 125 -13.20 -6.29 -9.86
N LEU A 126 -13.46 -7.58 -10.10
CA LEU A 126 -14.76 -8.08 -10.52
C LEU A 126 -15.84 -7.87 -9.43
N LEU A 127 -15.52 -8.16 -8.17
CA LEU A 127 -16.45 -7.92 -7.06
C LEU A 127 -16.81 -6.43 -6.94
N TYR A 128 -15.83 -5.55 -7.10
CA TYR A 128 -16.09 -4.11 -7.13
C TYR A 128 -17.04 -3.73 -8.29
N GLU A 129 -16.72 -4.14 -9.52
CA GLU A 129 -17.46 -3.74 -10.72
C GLU A 129 -18.88 -4.32 -10.78
N TRP A 130 -19.07 -5.56 -10.33
CA TRP A 130 -20.34 -6.27 -10.45
C TRP A 130 -21.22 -6.15 -9.22
N VAL A 131 -20.64 -6.13 -8.02
CA VAL A 131 -21.40 -6.09 -6.76
C VAL A 131 -21.52 -4.66 -6.26
N ILE A 132 -20.40 -4.00 -5.95
CA ILE A 132 -20.40 -2.71 -5.24
C ILE A 132 -20.90 -1.58 -6.14
N ARG A 133 -20.43 -1.52 -7.39
CA ARG A 133 -20.81 -0.45 -8.32
C ARG A 133 -22.29 -0.49 -8.70
N ARG A 134 -22.89 -1.68 -8.75
CA ARG A 134 -24.30 -1.87 -9.15
C ARG A 134 -25.31 -1.69 -8.02
N SER A 135 -24.89 -1.86 -6.76
CA SER A 135 -25.80 -1.83 -5.61
C SER A 135 -25.73 -0.49 -4.87
N ALA A 136 -26.83 0.26 -4.92
CA ALA A 136 -26.98 1.56 -4.25
C ALA A 136 -26.65 1.57 -2.73
N PRO A 137 -27.06 0.56 -1.91
CA PRO A 137 -26.75 0.57 -0.49
C PRO A 137 -25.25 0.30 -0.20
N LEU A 138 -24.62 -0.63 -0.93
CA LEU A 138 -23.19 -0.93 -0.75
C LEU A 138 -22.33 0.27 -1.17
N ARG A 139 -22.72 0.98 -2.23
CA ARG A 139 -22.04 2.21 -2.64
C ARG A 139 -21.99 3.25 -1.52
N ARG A 140 -23.08 3.36 -0.73
CA ARG A 140 -23.15 4.25 0.44
C ARG A 140 -22.30 3.73 1.60
N LEU A 141 -22.31 2.43 1.86
CA LEU A 141 -21.51 1.81 2.92
C LEU A 141 -20.00 1.98 2.69
N PHE A 142 -19.57 1.88 1.43
CA PHE A 142 -18.18 2.06 1.03
C PHE A 142 -17.81 3.52 0.71
N GLY A 143 -18.66 4.49 1.06
CA GLY A 143 -18.33 5.92 0.93
C GLY A 143 -18.14 6.41 -0.51
N VAL A 144 -18.53 5.62 -1.51
CA VAL A 144 -18.48 6.02 -2.91
C VAL A 144 -19.60 7.02 -3.15
N LYS A 145 -19.27 8.16 -3.78
CA LYS A 145 -20.25 9.21 -4.05
C LYS A 145 -21.43 8.63 -4.79
N LEU A 146 -22.63 8.89 -4.28
CA LEU A 146 -23.81 8.62 -5.05
C LEU A 146 -23.75 9.53 -6.27
N SER A 147 -23.36 9.00 -7.44
CA SER A 147 -23.65 9.63 -8.73
C SER A 147 -25.12 10.02 -8.65
N SER A 148 -25.37 11.32 -8.49
CA SER A 148 -26.69 11.85 -8.71
C SER A 148 -26.91 11.61 -10.19
N ARG A 149 -27.78 10.65 -10.47
CA ARG A 149 -28.40 10.59 -11.77
C ARG A 149 -29.22 11.87 -11.82
N ALA A 150 -28.65 12.93 -12.39
CA ALA A 150 -29.43 14.05 -12.87
C ALA A 150 -30.43 13.43 -13.86
N ARG A 151 -31.65 13.23 -13.36
CA ARG A 151 -32.85 13.17 -14.18
C ARG A 151 -33.45 14.56 -14.13
#